data_AF-A0A8K0K5W1-F1
#
_entry.id   AF-A0A8K0K5W1-F1
#
_cell.length_a   1.000
_cell.length_b   1.000
_cell.length_c   1.000
_cell.angle_alpha   90.00
_cell.angle_beta   90.00
_cell.angle_gamma   90.00
#
_symmetry.space_group_name_H-M   'P 1'
#
loop_
_entity.id
_entity.type
_entity.pdbx_description
1 polymer ?
#
loop_
_entity_poly.entity_id
_entity_poly.type
_entity_poly.pdbx_seq_one_letter_code
_entity_poly.pdbx_strand_id
1 'polypeptide(L)' 'MENLEDLNECNEDNIGPRIEKWEVEKAMKDLKSGKALGYDKIPSEALKNLGREALDRVTNLINNIYETAGGSHL' A
#
# COMPACT_ATOMS: atom_id res chain seq x y z
N MET A 1 20.37 32.30 -2.14
CA MET A 1 19.59 31.40 -3.01
C MET A 1 19.72 30.03 -2.37
N GLU A 2 18.73 29.60 -1.60
CA GLU A 2 18.74 28.28 -0.98
C GLU A 2 18.68 27.23 -2.10
N ASN A 3 19.63 26.29 -2.09
CA ASN A 3 19.68 25.18 -3.03
C ASN A 3 18.54 24.20 -2.67
N LEU A 4 17.57 24.09 -3.57
CA LEU A 4 16.42 23.19 -3.48
C LEU A 4 16.76 21.84 -4.12
N GLU A 5 17.85 21.20 -3.69
CA GLU A 5 18.32 19.91 -4.24
C GLU A 5 18.61 18.87 -3.14
N ASP A 6 17.87 18.89 -2.03
CA ASP A 6 18.12 17.97 -0.91
C ASP A 6 16.85 17.35 -0.32
N LEU A 7 16.00 16.77 -1.18
CA LEU A 7 14.77 16.06 -0.76
C LEU A 7 14.84 14.54 -0.98
N ASN A 8 16.03 13.98 -1.21
CA ASN A 8 16.16 12.55 -1.58
C ASN A 8 17.15 11.76 -0.72
N GLU A 9 17.29 12.11 0.57
CA GLU A 9 17.80 11.16 1.57
C GLU A 9 16.63 10.36 2.15
N CYS A 10 16.21 9.27 1.47
CA CYS A 10 15.41 8.23 2.10
C CYS A 10 16.32 7.42 3.02
N ASN A 11 16.52 7.92 4.25
CA ASN A 11 17.22 7.17 5.30
C ASN A 11 16.51 5.81 5.49
N GLU A 12 17.22 4.69 5.28
CA GLU A 12 16.68 3.33 5.46
C GLU A 12 16.18 3.11 6.91
N ASP A 13 16.71 3.89 7.85
CA ASP A 13 16.27 3.96 9.25
C ASP A 13 14.88 4.62 9.46
N ASN A 14 14.28 5.21 8.41
CA ASN A 14 12.94 5.82 8.43
C ASN A 14 11.85 4.95 7.79
N ILE A 15 12.15 3.71 7.41
CA ILE A 15 11.10 2.79 6.97
C ILE A 15 10.30 2.41 8.22
N GLY A 16 9.03 2.81 8.26
CA GLY A 16 8.12 2.50 9.36
C GLY A 16 7.95 0.99 9.56
N PRO A 17 7.32 0.55 10.66
CA PRO A 17 7.09 -0.87 10.89
C PRO A 17 6.29 -1.49 9.75
N ARG A 18 6.42 -2.81 9.57
CA ARG A 18 5.61 -3.57 8.62
C ARG A 18 4.13 -3.34 8.89
N ILE A 19 3.37 -3.21 7.80
CA ILE A 19 1.93 -3.04 7.84
C ILE A 19 1.29 -4.34 8.32
N GLU A 20 0.48 -4.25 9.37
CA GLU A 20 -0.19 -5.38 9.98
C GLU A 20 -1.48 -5.74 9.23
N LYS A 21 -1.84 -7.02 9.27
CA LYS A 21 -3.00 -7.55 8.52
C LYS A 21 -4.32 -6.87 8.91
N TRP A 22 -4.50 -6.52 10.18
CA TRP A 22 -5.73 -5.86 10.65
C TRP A 22 -5.86 -4.44 10.10
N GLU A 23 -4.74 -3.75 9.84
CA GLU A 23 -4.73 -2.43 9.22
C GLU A 23 -5.26 -2.51 7.79
N VAL A 24 -4.78 -3.50 7.03
CA VAL A 24 -5.26 -3.79 5.67
C VAL A 24 -6.73 -4.19 5.69
N GLU A 25 -7.15 -5.03 6.62
CA GLU A 25 -8.55 -5.46 6.74
C GLU A 25 -9.47 -4.27 7.00
N LYS A 26 -9.07 -3.38 7.92
CA LYS A 26 -9.83 -2.17 8.24
C LYS A 26 -9.89 -1.24 7.02
N ALA A 27 -8.77 -0.99 6.36
CA ALA A 27 -8.71 -0.15 5.16
C ALA A 27 -9.61 -0.68 4.03
N MET A 28 -9.65 -2.00 3.83
CA MET A 28 -10.53 -2.63 2.85
C MET A 28 -12.00 -2.42 3.18
N LYS A 29 -12.40 -2.58 4.46
CA LYS A 29 -13.78 -2.34 4.90
C LYS A 29 -14.19 -0.88 4.71
N ASP A 30 -13.26 0.04 4.93
CA ASP A 30 -13.47 1.49 4.82
C ASP A 30 -13.52 2.00 3.36
N LEU A 31 -13.21 1.17 2.36
CA LEU A 31 -13.34 1.53 0.95
C LEU A 31 -14.76 2.03 0.64
N LYS A 32 -14.89 3.09 -0.16
CA LYS A 32 -16.21 3.57 -0.60
C LYS A 32 -16.75 2.67 -1.70
N SER A 33 -17.98 2.22 -1.55
CA SER A 33 -18.72 1.47 -2.57
C SER A 33 -19.22 2.35 -3.72
N GLY A 34 -19.54 1.73 -4.85
CA GLY A 34 -20.11 2.40 -6.02
C GLY A 34 -19.15 3.35 -6.74
N LYS A 35 -17.84 3.13 -6.60
CA LYS A 35 -16.81 3.88 -7.33
C LYS A 35 -16.65 3.34 -8.75
N ALA A 36 -16.26 4.24 -9.65
CA ALA A 36 -15.91 3.85 -11.02
C ALA A 36 -14.77 2.83 -10.99
N LEU A 37 -14.85 1.84 -11.87
CA LEU A 37 -13.82 0.82 -11.99
C LEU A 37 -12.50 1.42 -12.45
N GLY A 38 -11.40 0.92 -11.89
CA GLY A 38 -10.05 1.20 -12.39
C GLY A 38 -9.78 0.47 -13.71
N TYR A 39 -8.55 0.63 -14.22
CA TYR A 39 -8.08 -0.09 -15.42
C TYR A 39 -8.12 -1.62 -15.25
N ASP A 40 -7.94 -2.10 -14.03
CA ASP A 40 -8.03 -3.51 -13.64
C ASP A 40 -9.45 -4.09 -13.72
N LYS A 41 -10.47 -3.23 -13.82
CA LYS A 41 -11.90 -3.57 -13.81
C LYS A 41 -12.34 -4.31 -12.54
N ILE A 42 -11.62 -4.16 -11.43
CA ILE A 42 -11.96 -4.79 -10.15
C ILE A 42 -12.81 -3.81 -9.31
N PRO A 43 -14.03 -4.19 -8.88
CA PRO A 43 -14.84 -3.34 -8.02
C PRO A 43 -14.32 -3.35 -6.58
N SER A 44 -14.50 -2.24 -5.88
CA SER A 44 -14.16 -2.11 -4.45
C SER A 44 -14.85 -3.16 -3.57
N GLU A 45 -16.04 -3.59 -3.99
CA GLU A 45 -16.86 -4.61 -3.35
C GLU A 45 -16.24 -6.01 -3.46
N ALA A 46 -15.54 -6.29 -4.56
CA ALA A 46 -14.78 -7.54 -4.66
C ALA A 46 -13.65 -7.55 -3.64
N LEU A 47 -12.95 -6.42 -3.47
CA LEU A 47 -11.86 -6.27 -2.50
C LEU A 47 -12.35 -6.42 -1.05
N LYS A 48 -13.52 -5.87 -0.73
CA LYS A 48 -14.15 -6.00 0.60
C LYS A 48 -14.52 -7.43 0.98
N ASN A 49 -14.85 -8.25 -0.02
CA ASN A 49 -15.28 -9.64 0.18
C ASN A 49 -14.15 -10.65 -0.05
N LEU A 50 -12.90 -10.17 -0.09
CA LEU A 50 -11.73 -11.04 -0.19
C LEU A 50 -11.62 -11.89 1.07
N GLY A 51 -11.70 -13.21 0.90
CA GLY A 51 -11.48 -14.16 1.99
C GLY A 51 -10.08 -14.02 2.60
N ARG A 52 -9.85 -14.73 3.70
CA ARG A 52 -8.60 -14.63 4.49
C ARG A 52 -7.32 -14.79 3.68
N GLU A 53 -7.30 -15.73 2.73
CA GLU A 53 -6.13 -15.97 1.87
C GLU A 53 -5.79 -14.76 1.00
N ALA A 54 -6.80 -14.10 0.44
CA ALA A 54 -6.59 -12.92 -0.39
C ALA A 54 -6.13 -11.72 0.45
N LEU A 55 -6.65 -11.57 1.68
CA LEU A 55 -6.16 -10.56 2.62
C LEU A 55 -4.67 -10.76 2.95
N ASP A 56 -4.21 -12.00 3.13
CA ASP A 56 -2.78 -12.29 3.32
C ASP A 56 -1.94 -11.89 2.11
N ARG A 57 -2.40 -12.23 0.89
CA ARG A 57 -1.70 -11.86 -0.35
C ARG A 57 -1.60 -10.35 -0.53
N VAL A 58 -2.68 -9.61 -0.26
CA VAL A 58 -2.68 -8.15 -0.37
C VAL A 58 -1.77 -7.53 0.68
N THR A 59 -1.79 -8.02 1.92
CA THR A 59 -0.90 -7.52 2.99
C THR A 59 0.57 -7.72 2.61
N ASN A 60 0.93 -8.88 2.08
CA ASN A 60 2.29 -9.14 1.59
C ASN A 60 2.65 -8.24 0.40
N LEU A 61 1.72 -8.04 -0.54
CA LEU A 61 1.95 -7.16 -1.69
C LEU A 61 2.23 -5.72 -1.26
N ILE A 62 1.44 -5.18 -0.32
CA ILE A 62 1.62 -3.81 0.17
C ILE A 62 2.95 -3.67 0.91
N ASN A 63 3.32 -4.63 1.76
CA ASN A 63 4.61 -4.62 2.43
C ASN A 63 5.78 -4.73 1.43
N ASN A 64 5.66 -5.57 0.40
CA ASN A 64 6.66 -5.65 -0.66
C ASN A 64 6.82 -4.31 -1.39
N ILE A 65 5.71 -3.62 -1.73
CA ILE A 65 5.76 -2.29 -2.34
C ILE A 65 6.43 -1.29 -1.39
N TYR A 66 6.09 -1.34 -0.10
CA TYR A 66 6.63 -0.44 0.91
C TYR A 66 8.15 -0.61 1.07
N GLU A 67 8.63 -1.86 1.08
CA GLU A 67 10.05 -2.21 1.19
C GLU A 67 10.82 -1.91 -0.10
N THR A 68 10.24 -2.19 -1.28
CA THR A 68 10.88 -1.97 -2.58
C THR A 68 10.85 -0.51 -3.04
N ALA A 69 9.84 0.26 -2.65
CA ALA A 69 9.79 1.69 -2.94
C ALA A 69 10.69 2.50 -1.99
N GLY A 70 10.96 2.00 -0.78
CA GLY A 70 11.91 2.60 0.17
C GLY A 70 13.37 2.20 -0.06
N GLY A 71 13.62 1.04 -0.68
CA GLY A 71 14.96 0.50 -0.88
C GLY A 71 15.30 0.23 -2.35
N SER A 72 16.28 0.97 -2.87
CA SER A 72 17.09 0.63 -4.05
C SER A 72 16.42 0.63 -5.44
N HIS A 73 16.32 1.81 -6.08
CA HIS A 73 16.69 2.10 -7.49
C HIS A 73 16.04 3.42 -7.96
N LEU A 74 16.58 4.55 -7.51
CA LEU A 74 16.54 5.83 -8.21
C LEU A 74 17.93 6.45 -8.17
#